data_AF-A0A1W2DVC6-F1
#
_entry.id   AF-A0A1W2DVC6-F1
#
_cell.length_a   1.000
_cell.length_b   1.000
_cell.length_c   1.000
_cell.angle_alpha   90.00
_cell.angle_beta   90.00
_cell.angle_gamma   90.00
#
_symmetry.space_group_name_H-M   'P 1'
#
loop_
_entity.id
_entity.type
_entity.pdbx_description
1 polymer ?
#
loop_
_entity_poly.entity_id
_entity_poly.type
_entity_poly.pdbx_seq_one_letter_code
_entity_poly.pdbx_strand_id
1 'polypeptide(L)'
;MNKTTNFGATPPANALRVEAWRDLPRDATPAHYRITDEVGDTRLITLSKGNRIILDALIAQPVFCASPVRISDRVCILRHEYRVPIIKEMYENDAATDRARFGVYFLNGRVECVEQMEGRT
;
A
#
# COMPACT_ATOMS: atom_id res chain seq x y z
N MET A 1 8.03 -4.55 16.55
CA MET A 1 7.67 -4.85 15.14
C MET A 1 7.11 -6.26 15.10
N ASN A 2 5.79 -6.41 15.08
CA ASN A 2 5.14 -7.72 15.06
C ASN A 2 5.17 -8.22 13.62
N LYS A 3 6.03 -9.21 13.33
CA LYS A 3 6.02 -9.93 12.05
C LYS A 3 4.94 -10.99 12.13
N THR A 4 3.72 -10.67 11.70
CA THR A 4 2.69 -11.69 11.49
C THR A 4 3.18 -12.56 10.34
N THR A 5 3.74 -13.72 10.67
CA THR A 5 4.22 -14.69 9.69
C THR A 5 3.11 -15.72 9.56
N ASN A 6 2.39 -15.68 8.45
CA ASN A 6 1.26 -16.56 8.19
C ASN A 6 1.80 -17.79 7.44
N PHE A 7 2.37 -18.75 8.17
CA PHE A 7 2.98 -19.95 7.61
C PHE A 7 1.91 -20.80 6.93
N GLY A 8 2.10 -21.13 5.64
CA GLY A 8 1.16 -21.92 4.84
C GLY A 8 -0.03 -21.14 4.24
N ALA A 9 -0.13 -19.83 4.48
CA ALA A 9 -1.16 -19.01 3.85
C ALA A 9 -0.80 -18.70 2.40
N THR A 10 -1.80 -18.69 1.51
CA THR A 10 -1.68 -18.10 0.17
C THR A 10 -1.92 -16.60 0.31
N PRO A 11 -1.16 -15.72 -0.38
CA PRO A 11 -1.52 -14.31 -0.43
C PRO A 11 -2.93 -14.13 -1.02
N PRO A 12 -3.61 -13.01 -0.74
CA PRO A 12 -4.89 -12.71 -1.36
C PRO A 12 -4.81 -12.83 -2.87
N ALA A 13 -5.82 -13.44 -3.50
CA ALA A 13 -5.84 -13.65 -4.94
C ALA A 13 -5.80 -12.33 -5.74
N ASN A 14 -6.25 -11.23 -5.15
CA ASN A 14 -6.19 -9.89 -5.72
C ASN A 14 -4.91 -9.12 -5.34
N ALA A 15 -3.89 -9.74 -4.75
CA ALA A 15 -2.65 -9.02 -4.45
C ALA A 15 -1.94 -8.59 -5.76
N LEU A 16 -1.65 -7.30 -5.90
CA LEU A 16 -1.04 -6.72 -7.10
C LEU A 16 0.45 -7.03 -7.16
N ARG A 17 0.87 -7.71 -8.22
CA ARG A 17 2.29 -7.83 -8.58
C ARG A 17 2.65 -6.70 -9.54
N VAL A 18 3.63 -5.89 -9.15
CA VAL A 18 4.02 -4.69 -9.91
C VAL A 18 5.32 -4.98 -10.65
N GLU A 19 5.25 -5.18 -11.95
CA GLU A 19 6.41 -5.41 -12.82
C GLU A 19 6.93 -4.10 -13.42
N ALA A 20 6.04 -3.12 -13.64
CA ALA A 20 6.36 -1.81 -14.18
C ALA A 20 5.40 -0.71 -13.69
N TRP A 21 5.79 0.55 -13.88
CA TRP A 21 4.98 1.71 -13.51
C TRP A 21 3.60 1.76 -14.16
N ARG A 22 3.46 1.14 -15.34
CA ARG A 22 2.19 1.06 -16.07
C ARG A 22 1.14 0.17 -15.38
N ASP A 23 1.57 -0.69 -14.44
CA ASP A 23 0.69 -1.58 -13.67
C ASP A 23 0.05 -0.85 -12.48
N LEU A 24 0.50 0.36 -12.18
CA LEU A 24 0.03 1.20 -11.07
C LEU A 24 -0.95 2.28 -11.55
N PRO A 25 -1.74 2.86 -10.63
CA PRO A 25 -2.49 4.09 -10.89
C PRO A 25 -1.58 5.18 -11.49
N ARG A 26 -2.12 5.94 -12.46
CA ARG A 26 -1.33 6.95 -13.18
C ARG A 26 -1.48 8.35 -12.65
N ASP A 27 -2.50 8.59 -11.83
CA ASP A 27 -2.72 9.92 -11.28
C ASP A 27 -1.67 10.24 -10.22
N ALA A 28 -0.91 11.28 -10.50
CA ALA A 28 0.19 11.77 -9.68
C ALA A 28 -0.13 13.16 -9.11
N THR A 29 -1.30 13.73 -9.41
CA THR A 29 -1.69 15.07 -8.95
C THR A 29 -1.77 15.10 -7.42
N PRO A 30 -1.57 16.25 -6.76
CA PRO A 30 -1.70 16.30 -5.30
C PRO A 30 -3.12 15.95 -4.84
N ALA A 31 -3.24 15.02 -3.89
CA ALA A 31 -4.50 14.60 -3.28
C ALA A 31 -4.42 14.55 -1.76
N HIS A 32 -5.55 14.74 -1.10
CA HIS A 32 -5.69 14.69 0.36
C HIS A 32 -6.23 13.33 0.78
N TYR A 33 -5.66 12.78 1.85
CA TYR A 33 -6.09 11.50 2.39
C TYR A 33 -6.42 11.62 3.86
N ARG A 34 -7.55 11.02 4.25
CA ARG A 34 -7.87 10.75 5.65
C ARG A 34 -7.37 9.36 6.00
N ILE A 35 -6.51 9.29 7.01
CA ILE A 35 -6.00 8.04 7.58
C ILE A 35 -6.62 7.88 8.95
N THR A 36 -7.28 6.76 9.16
CA THR A 36 -7.76 6.29 10.47
C THR A 36 -6.93 5.07 10.84
N ASP A 37 -6.20 5.15 11.94
CA ASP A 37 -5.39 4.02 12.41
C ASP A 37 -6.22 2.99 13.20
N GLU A 38 -5.54 1.96 13.73
CA GLU A 38 -6.15 0.86 14.47
C GLU A 38 -6.81 1.27 15.78
N VAL A 39 -6.40 2.40 16.37
CA VAL A 39 -6.97 2.93 17.62
C VAL A 39 -8.13 3.89 17.33
N GLY A 40 -8.33 4.26 16.05
CA GLY A 40 -9.38 5.17 15.60
C GLY A 40 -8.92 6.61 15.45
N ASP A 41 -7.63 6.91 15.68
CA ASP A 41 -7.10 8.26 15.51
C ASP A 41 -7.05 8.63 14.03
N THR A 42 -7.61 9.79 13.71
CA THR A 42 -7.68 10.30 12.35
C THR A 42 -6.67 11.41 12.08
N ARG A 43 -6.03 11.37 10.91
CA ARG A 43 -5.13 12.43 10.43
C ARG A 43 -5.35 12.69 8.95
N LEU A 44 -5.05 13.92 8.52
CA LEU A 44 -5.03 14.31 7.12
C LEU A 44 -3.60 14.43 6.62
N ILE A 45 -3.33 13.87 5.45
CA ILE A 45 -2.06 14.03 4.74
C ILE A 45 -2.31 14.48 3.31
N THR A 46 -1.32 15.13 2.72
CA THR A 46 -1.30 15.45 1.29
C THR A 46 -0.20 14.66 0.62
N LEU A 47 -0.52 13.92 -0.43
CA LEU A 47 0.45 13.17 -1.22
C LEU A 47 0.39 13.59 -2.68
N SER A 48 1.52 13.44 -3.36
CA SER A 48 1.64 13.65 -4.80
C SER A 48 2.65 12.67 -5.39
N LYS A 49 2.75 12.64 -6.71
CA LYS A 49 3.75 11.86 -7.46
C LYS A 49 3.67 10.38 -7.07
N GLY A 50 4.82 9.71 -7.04
CA GLY A 50 4.85 8.28 -6.76
C GLY A 50 4.34 7.88 -5.38
N ASN A 51 4.37 8.75 -4.36
CA ASN A 51 3.83 8.39 -3.03
C ASN A 51 2.31 8.25 -3.09
N ARG A 52 1.65 9.17 -3.81
CA ARG A 52 0.22 9.04 -4.13
C ARG A 52 -0.05 7.75 -4.90
N ILE A 53 0.67 7.52 -5.99
CA ILE A 53 0.46 6.34 -6.84
C ILE A 53 0.53 5.02 -6.04
N ILE A 54 1.52 4.91 -5.14
CA ILE A 54 1.67 3.72 -4.30
C ILE A 54 0.58 3.63 -3.23
N LEU A 55 0.15 4.76 -2.65
CA LEU A 55 -0.96 4.75 -1.70
C LEU A 55 -2.27 4.36 -2.38
N ASP A 56 -2.57 4.91 -3.55
CA ASP A 56 -3.76 4.58 -4.33
C ASP A 56 -3.79 3.10 -4.71
N ALA A 57 -2.64 2.53 -5.09
CA ALA A 57 -2.52 1.09 -5.33
C ALA A 57 -2.84 0.26 -4.06
N LEU A 58 -2.31 0.67 -2.90
CA LEU A 58 -2.54 -0.01 -1.62
C LEU A 58 -3.98 0.14 -1.10
N ILE A 59 -4.65 1.25 -1.43
CA ILE A 59 -6.08 1.45 -1.14
C ILE A 59 -6.92 0.48 -1.98
N ALA A 60 -6.56 0.27 -3.24
CA ALA A 60 -7.29 -0.62 -4.14
C ALA A 60 -7.12 -2.10 -3.77
N GLN A 61 -5.89 -2.55 -3.46
CA GLN A 61 -5.59 -3.94 -3.14
C GLN A 61 -4.21 -4.10 -2.48
N PRO A 62 -3.94 -5.24 -1.81
CA PRO A 62 -2.61 -5.56 -1.29
C PRO A 62 -1.54 -5.59 -2.39
N VAL A 63 -0.29 -5.26 -2.09
CA VAL A 63 0.78 -5.13 -3.11
C VAL A 63 2.00 -5.98 -2.75
N PHE A 64 2.49 -6.81 -3.67
CA PHE A 64 3.71 -7.61 -3.48
C PHE A 64 4.94 -6.70 -3.28
N CYS A 65 5.73 -6.94 -2.23
CA CYS A 65 6.92 -6.14 -1.94
C CYS A 65 8.00 -6.22 -3.02
N ALA A 66 8.09 -7.37 -3.68
CA ALA A 66 9.04 -7.61 -4.74
C ALA A 66 8.55 -6.89 -6.01
N SER A 67 9.28 -5.86 -6.43
CA SER A 67 8.94 -5.11 -7.63
C SER A 67 10.16 -4.39 -8.23
N PRO A 68 10.35 -4.41 -9.56
CA PRO A 68 11.42 -3.68 -10.23
C PRO A 68 11.34 -2.16 -10.04
N VAL A 69 10.16 -1.61 -9.77
CA VAL A 69 9.96 -0.16 -9.59
C VAL A 69 10.19 0.33 -8.15
N ARG A 70 10.79 -0.53 -7.30
CA ARG A 70 11.24 -0.21 -5.94
C ARG A 70 10.14 0.39 -5.06
N ILE A 71 8.95 -0.22 -5.08
CA ILE A 71 7.82 0.24 -4.26
C ILE A 71 8.15 0.33 -2.76
N SER A 72 9.07 -0.51 -2.28
CA SER A 72 9.51 -0.56 -0.88
C SER A 72 10.03 0.79 -0.37
N ASP A 73 10.73 1.56 -1.20
CA ASP A 73 11.25 2.88 -0.82
C ASP A 73 10.11 3.84 -0.49
N ARG A 74 9.04 3.82 -1.32
CA ARG A 74 7.85 4.63 -1.09
C ARG A 74 7.00 4.12 0.05
N VAL A 75 6.88 2.81 0.21
CA VAL A 75 6.21 2.22 1.37
C VAL A 75 6.90 2.63 2.67
N CYS A 76 8.23 2.67 2.71
CA CYS A 76 8.98 3.18 3.86
C CYS A 76 8.64 4.64 4.16
N ILE A 77 8.60 5.51 3.15
CA ILE A 77 8.20 6.92 3.31
C ILE A 77 6.76 7.02 3.84
N LEU A 78 5.81 6.35 3.20
CA LEU A 78 4.39 6.34 3.60
C LEU A 78 4.22 5.88 5.05
N ARG A 79 4.92 4.82 5.45
CA ARG A 79 4.84 4.24 6.79
C ARG A 79 5.51 5.11 7.85
N HIS A 80 6.70 5.62 7.58
CA HIS A 80 7.51 6.29 8.61
C HIS A 80 7.27 7.80 8.67
N GLU A 81 7.14 8.46 7.54
CA GLU A 81 6.96 9.92 7.49
C GLU A 81 5.48 10.28 7.59
N TYR A 82 4.64 9.63 6.80
CA TYR A 82 3.19 9.93 6.74
C TYR A 82 2.35 9.11 7.71
N ARG A 83 2.97 8.18 8.45
CA ARG A 83 2.32 7.31 9.43
C ARG A 83 1.11 6.55 8.85
N VAL A 84 1.15 6.21 7.57
CA VAL A 84 0.16 5.33 6.95
C VAL A 84 0.29 3.95 7.63
N PRO A 85 -0.81 3.33 8.09
CA PRO A 85 -0.77 2.05 8.79
C PRO A 85 -0.53 0.90 7.80
N ILE A 86 0.69 0.82 7.27
CA ILE A 86 1.09 -0.26 6.35
C ILE A 86 1.74 -1.38 7.14
N ILE A 87 1.17 -2.58 7.05
CA ILE A 87 1.77 -3.81 7.55
C ILE A 87 2.38 -4.61 6.40
N LYS A 88 3.30 -5.50 6.75
CA LYS A 88 3.92 -6.44 5.83
C LYS A 88 3.74 -7.83 6.38
N GLU A 89 3.05 -8.66 5.61
CA GLU A 89 2.95 -10.09 5.89
C GLU A 89 3.95 -10.86 5.02
N MET A 90 4.47 -11.96 5.57
CA MET A 90 5.42 -12.82 4.89
C MET A 90 4.73 -14.13 4.50
N TYR A 91 4.96 -14.52 3.24
CA TYR A 91 4.45 -15.72 2.60
C TYR A 91 5.62 -16.56 2.08
N GLU A 92 5.37 -17.83 1.77
CA GLU A 92 6.39 -18.79 1.35
C GLU A 92 6.00 -19.47 0.03
N ASN A 93 6.99 -20.05 -0.65
CA ASN A 93 6.82 -20.83 -1.89
C ASN A 93 6.09 -20.04 -3.00
N ASP A 94 6.68 -18.92 -3.44
CA ASP A 94 6.11 -18.14 -4.54
C ASP A 94 6.16 -18.92 -5.85
N ALA A 95 5.04 -19.54 -6.24
CA ALA A 95 4.94 -20.31 -7.47
C ALA A 95 5.27 -19.50 -8.74
N ALA A 96 5.12 -18.16 -8.70
CA ALA A 96 5.38 -17.30 -9.85
C ALA A 96 6.86 -16.92 -10.01
N THR A 97 7.65 -16.95 -8.93
CA THR A 97 9.06 -16.51 -8.96
C THR A 97 10.05 -17.50 -8.37
N ASP A 98 9.56 -18.68 -7.95
CA ASP A 98 10.32 -19.73 -7.27
C ASP A 98 11.07 -19.23 -6.01
N ARG A 99 10.55 -18.16 -5.39
CA ARG A 99 11.14 -17.59 -4.18
C ARG A 99 10.65 -18.34 -2.96
N ALA A 100 11.61 -18.79 -2.15
CA ALA A 100 11.32 -19.43 -0.86
C ALA A 100 10.44 -18.56 0.06
N ARG A 101 10.66 -17.24 0.06
CA ARG A 101 9.89 -16.28 0.87
C ARG A 101 9.66 -14.98 0.13
N PHE A 102 8.47 -14.42 0.28
CA PHE A 102 8.10 -13.11 -0.26
C PHE A 102 7.20 -12.36 0.73
N GLY A 103 7.06 -11.06 0.51
CA GLY A 103 6.20 -10.22 1.34
C GLY A 103 5.11 -9.55 0.53
N VAL A 104 4.00 -9.26 1.20
CA VAL A 104 2.89 -8.47 0.65
C VAL A 104 2.57 -7.35 1.65
N TYR A 105 2.38 -6.15 1.14
CA TYR A 105 1.99 -4.97 1.89
C TYR A 105 0.47 -4.84 1.95
N PHE A 106 -0.04 -4.49 3.12
CA PHE A 106 -1.46 -4.28 3.40
C PHE A 106 -1.67 -2.98 4.18
N LEU A 107 -2.85 -2.40 4.04
CA LEU A 107 -3.34 -1.37 4.96
C LEU A 107 -3.98 -2.04 6.19
N ASN A 108 -3.53 -1.66 7.37
CA ASN A 108 -4.05 -2.07 8.68
C ASN A 108 -4.81 -0.91 9.33
N GLY A 109 -5.80 -0.39 8.61
CA GLY A 109 -6.56 0.79 8.99
C GLY A 109 -7.37 1.29 7.80
N ARG A 110 -8.11 2.38 7.99
CA ARG A 110 -8.92 2.99 6.93
C ARG A 110 -8.16 4.16 6.31
N VAL A 111 -7.92 4.10 5.00
CA VAL A 111 -7.32 5.20 4.25
C VAL A 111 -8.23 5.57 3.11
N GLU A 112 -8.60 6.84 3.03
CA GLU A 112 -9.59 7.34 2.08
C GLU A 112 -9.07 8.61 1.41
N CYS A 113 -9.16 8.67 0.09
CA CYS A 113 -8.99 9.92 -0.64
C CYS A 113 -10.18 10.84 -0.30
N VAL A 114 -9.89 12.07 0.11
CA VAL A 114 -10.89 13.08 0.50
C VAL A 114 -10.83 14.30 -0.40
N GLU A 115 -10.44 14.11 -1.67
CA GLU A 115 -10.55 15.17 -2.70
C GLU A 115 -11.84 15.95 -2.49
N GLN A 116 -11.68 17.26 -2.30
CA GLN A 116 -12.77 18.13 -1.85
C GLN A 116 -14.02 17.86 -2.67
N MET A 117 -15.12 17.48 -2.01
CA MET A 117 -16.45 17.76 -2.53
C MET A 117 -16.65 19.28 -2.51
N GLU A 118 -16.01 20.02 -3.40
CA GLU A 118 -16.52 21.31 -3.82
C GLU A 118 -17.57 21.05 -4.89
N GLY A 119 -18.84 21.00 -4.48
CA GLY A 119 -19.95 20.82 -5.42
C GLY A 119 -21.20 20.23 -4.81
N ARG A 120 -21.78 20.88 -3.80
CA ARG A 120 -23.23 20.88 -3.62
C ARG A 120 -23.68 22.33 -3.52
N THR A 121 -23.99 22.88 -4.69
CA THR A 121 -24.87 24.03 -4.87
C THR A 121 -26.25 23.73 -4.31
#